data_AF-A0A350UFK0-F1
#
_entry.id   AF-A0A350UFK0-F1
#
_cell.length_a   1.000
_cell.length_b   1.000
_cell.length_c   1.000
_cell.angle_alpha   90.00
_cell.angle_beta   90.00
_cell.angle_gamma   90.00
#
_symmetry.space_group_name_H-M   'P 1'
#
loop_
_entity.id
_entity.type
_entity.pdbx_description
1 polymer ?
#
loop_
_entity_poly.entity_id
_entity_poly.type
_entity_poly.pdbx_seq_one_letter_code
_entity_poly.pdbx_strand_id
1 'polypeptide(L)'
;MLSHIRAVGILHIVFSSLTILIGLGLLVMFGGLAALVTVKEHSPDGVVGAAVLGGIGLLILVIMLVVAVPGMVAGIALLRMKPWSRVLTIVVSALELMSFPFGTALGLYGLWVMLQPETERLLGAGPGARAARV
;
A
#
# COMPACT_ATOMS: atom_id res chain seq x y z
N MET A 1 -1.04 5.10 23.46
CA MET A 1 0.04 4.48 22.63
C MET A 1 -0.45 3.32 21.78
N LEU A 2 -0.99 2.23 22.37
CA LEU A 2 -1.56 1.12 21.57
C LEU A 2 -2.68 1.56 20.60
N SER A 3 -3.49 2.54 20.99
CA SER A 3 -4.52 3.16 20.14
C SER A 3 -3.93 3.87 18.91
N HIS A 4 -2.81 4.58 19.05
CA HIS A 4 -2.15 5.26 17.94
C HIS A 4 -1.49 4.28 16.97
N ILE A 5 -0.85 3.22 17.47
CA ILE A 5 -0.27 2.15 16.65
C ILE A 5 -1.38 1.44 15.84
N ARG A 6 -2.51 1.13 16.48
CA ARG A 6 -3.68 0.57 15.79
C ARG A 6 -4.29 1.54 14.79
N ALA A 7 -4.37 2.83 15.11
CA ALA A 7 -4.89 3.85 14.20
C ALA A 7 -4.02 3.94 12.93
N VAL A 8 -2.69 3.99 13.05
CA VAL A 8 -1.76 3.96 11.91
C VAL A 8 -1.93 2.69 11.07
N GLY A 9 -2.01 1.52 11.73
CA GLY A 9 -2.20 0.24 11.03
C GLY A 9 -3.51 0.19 10.24
N ILE A 10 -4.61 0.68 10.83
CA ILE A 10 -5.91 0.78 10.15
C ILE A 10 -5.82 1.79 9.00
N LEU A 11 -5.15 2.93 9.18
CA LEU A 11 -5.00 3.96 8.16
C LEU A 11 -4.31 3.40 6.90
N HIS A 12 -3.21 2.65 7.07
CA HIS A 12 -2.53 2.00 5.95
C HIS A 12 -3.41 0.94 5.27
N ILE A 13 -4.18 0.16 6.03
CA ILE A 13 -5.08 -0.85 5.46
C ILE A 13 -6.20 -0.18 4.65
N VAL A 14 -6.83 0.86 5.19
CA VAL A 14 -7.89 1.62 4.51
C VAL A 14 -7.33 2.27 3.26
N PHE A 15 -6.18 2.96 3.35
CA PHE A 15 -5.55 3.61 2.22
C PHE A 15 -5.19 2.61 1.12
N SER A 16 -4.52 1.51 1.47
CA SER A 16 -4.16 0.45 0.50
C SER A 16 -5.40 -0.18 -0.14
N SER A 17 -6.47 -0.38 0.64
CA SER A 17 -7.73 -0.92 0.12
C SER A 17 -8.38 0.04 -0.88
N LEU A 18 -8.37 1.35 -0.59
CA LEU A 18 -8.86 2.38 -1.52
C LEU A 18 -8.00 2.45 -2.79
N THR A 19 -6.67 2.37 -2.65
CA THR A 19 -5.75 2.35 -3.80
C THR A 19 -6.02 1.15 -4.71
N ILE A 20 -6.22 -0.05 -4.13
CA ILE A 20 -6.58 -1.26 -4.90
C ILE A 20 -7.94 -1.09 -5.59
N LEU A 21 -8.93 -0.54 -4.88
CA LEU A 21 -10.26 -0.32 -5.43
C LEU A 21 -10.23 0.64 -6.63
N ILE A 22 -9.48 1.75 -6.53
CA ILE A 22 -9.28 2.70 -7.62
C ILE A 22 -8.56 2.02 -8.79
N GLY A 23 -7.49 1.26 -8.54
CA GLY A 23 -6.76 0.53 -9.57
C GLY A 23 -7.65 -0.48 -10.31
N LEU A 24 -8.51 -1.20 -9.58
CA LEU A 24 -9.47 -2.13 -10.15
C LEU A 24 -10.52 -1.41 -10.99
N GLY A 25 -11.05 -0.27 -10.50
CA GLY A 25 -11.98 0.56 -11.24
C GLY A 25 -11.39 1.08 -12.57
N LEU A 26 -10.14 1.53 -12.54
CA LEU A 26 -9.41 1.94 -13.74
C LEU A 26 -9.18 0.76 -14.70
N LEU A 27 -8.80 -0.41 -14.19
CA LEU A 27 -8.66 -1.61 -15.04
C LEU A 27 -9.99 -1.95 -15.74
N VAL A 28 -11.11 -1.95 -15.02
CA VAL A 28 -12.43 -2.22 -15.60
C VAL A 28 -12.81 -1.14 -16.60
N MET A 29 -12.51 0.13 -16.33
CA MET A 29 -12.78 1.23 -17.24
C MET A 29 -11.96 1.11 -18.53
N PHE A 30 -10.63 0.99 -18.44
CA PHE A 30 -9.74 0.88 -19.60
C PHE A 30 -9.92 -0.44 -20.35
N GLY A 31 -10.13 -1.55 -19.63
CA GLY A 31 -10.44 -2.85 -20.22
C GLY A 31 -11.82 -2.89 -20.88
N GLY A 32 -12.81 -2.20 -20.29
CA GLY A 32 -14.13 -2.01 -20.90
C GLY A 32 -14.06 -1.18 -22.17
N LEU A 33 -13.30 -0.08 -22.17
CA LEU A 33 -13.05 0.73 -23.37
C LEU A 33 -12.33 -0.09 -24.46
N ALA A 34 -11.32 -0.88 -24.09
CA ALA A 34 -10.65 -1.80 -25.00
C ALA A 34 -11.63 -2.81 -25.63
N ALA A 35 -12.50 -3.41 -24.82
CA ALA A 35 -13.52 -4.33 -25.29
C ALA A 35 -14.52 -3.67 -26.27
N LEU A 36 -14.95 -2.44 -25.98
CA LEU A 36 -15.85 -1.69 -26.87
C LEU A 36 -15.19 -1.35 -28.22
N VAL A 37 -13.90 -1.02 -28.22
CA VAL A 37 -13.13 -0.76 -29.45
C VAL A 37 -13.05 -2.02 -30.31
N THR A 38 -12.73 -3.18 -29.72
CA THR A 38 -12.70 -4.47 -30.46
C THR A 38 -14.03 -4.87 -31.06
N VAL A 39 -15.15 -4.57 -30.39
CA VAL A 39 -16.49 -4.89 -30.90
C VAL A 39 -16.90 -3.95 -32.03
N LYS A 40 -16.46 -2.68 -31.99
CA LYS A 40 -16.82 -1.67 -32.98
C LYS A 40 -15.94 -1.70 -34.24
N GLU A 41 -14.65 -1.95 -34.08
CA GLU A 41 -13.68 -2.06 -35.17
C GLU A 41 -12.98 -3.41 -35.12
N HIS A 42 -13.39 -4.30 -36.04
CA HIS A 42 -12.74 -5.61 -36.25
C HIS A 42 -11.51 -5.50 -37.16
N SER A 43 -11.00 -4.29 -37.41
CA SER A 43 -9.78 -4.08 -38.18
C SER A 43 -8.55 -4.49 -37.34
N PRO A 44 -7.43 -4.87 -38.00
CA PRO A 44 -6.18 -5.13 -37.31
C PRO A 44 -5.74 -3.96 -36.42
N ASP A 45 -6.00 -2.73 -36.87
CA ASP A 45 -5.69 -1.49 -36.14
C ASP A 45 -6.54 -1.33 -34.87
N GLY A 46 -7.82 -1.73 -34.92
CA GLY A 46 -8.72 -1.71 -33.75
C GLY A 46 -8.29 -2.69 -32.66
N VAL A 47 -7.80 -3.87 -33.05
CA VAL A 47 -7.26 -4.88 -32.12
C VAL A 47 -5.98 -4.37 -31.44
N VAL A 48 -5.10 -3.70 -32.18
CA VAL A 48 -3.88 -3.10 -31.61
C VAL A 48 -4.25 -1.97 -30.64
N GLY A 49 -5.19 -1.10 -30.99
CA GLY A 49 -5.67 -0.02 -30.12
C GLY A 49 -6.25 -0.52 -28.79
N ALA A 50 -7.06 -1.59 -28.85
CA ALA A 50 -7.61 -2.22 -27.66
C ALA A 50 -6.54 -2.90 -26.78
N ALA A 51 -5.57 -3.57 -27.40
CA ALA A 51 -4.46 -4.18 -26.66
C ALA A 51 -3.63 -3.13 -25.91
N VAL A 52 -3.38 -1.97 -26.52
CA VAL A 52 -2.69 -0.84 -25.87
C VAL A 52 -3.52 -0.28 -24.72
N LEU A 53 -4.82 -0.04 -24.93
CA LEU A 53 -5.73 0.45 -23.87
C LEU A 53 -5.80 -0.51 -22.67
N GLY A 54 -5.98 -1.81 -22.94
CA GLY A 54 -5.98 -2.84 -21.90
C GLY A 54 -4.62 -2.96 -21.20
N GLY A 55 -3.53 -2.86 -21.97
CA GLY A 55 -2.16 -2.87 -21.44
C GLY A 55 -1.87 -1.69 -20.51
N ILE A 56 -2.33 -0.48 -20.85
CA ILE A 56 -2.22 0.70 -19.98
C ILE A 56 -3.01 0.49 -18.69
N GLY A 57 -4.25 0.00 -18.77
CA GLY A 57 -5.06 -0.31 -17.59
C GLY A 57 -4.39 -1.33 -16.66
N LEU A 58 -3.79 -2.38 -17.23
CA LEU A 58 -3.03 -3.37 -16.48
C LEU A 58 -1.77 -2.78 -15.85
N LEU A 59 -1.01 -1.99 -16.60
CA LEU A 59 0.20 -1.33 -16.11
C LEU A 59 -0.10 -0.44 -14.90
N ILE A 60 -1.17 0.37 -14.98
CA ILE A 60 -1.62 1.21 -13.88
C ILE A 60 -1.97 0.37 -12.65
N LEU A 61 -2.74 -0.73 -12.84
CA LEU A 61 -3.08 -1.63 -11.73
C LEU A 61 -1.83 -2.23 -11.07
N VAL A 62 -0.86 -2.67 -11.86
CA VAL A 62 0.40 -3.24 -11.34
C VAL A 62 1.15 -2.20 -10.51
N ILE A 63 1.28 -0.96 -11.00
CA ILE A 63 1.94 0.12 -10.26
C ILE A 63 1.19 0.39 -8.93
N MET A 64 -0.14 0.45 -8.98
CA MET A 64 -0.94 0.65 -7.76
C MET A 64 -0.79 -0.51 -6.77
N LEU A 65 -0.69 -1.76 -7.24
CA LEU A 65 -0.45 -2.92 -6.38
C LEU A 65 0.94 -2.87 -5.74
N VAL A 66 1.98 -2.46 -6.47
CA VAL A 66 3.34 -2.32 -5.93
C VAL A 66 3.38 -1.29 -4.80
N VAL A 67 2.54 -0.26 -4.83
CA VAL A 67 2.41 0.73 -3.74
C VAL A 67 1.48 0.24 -2.61
N ALA A 68 0.38 -0.43 -2.95
CA ALA A 68 -0.61 -0.87 -1.96
C ALA A 68 -0.17 -2.09 -1.14
N VAL A 69 0.58 -3.02 -1.72
CA VAL A 69 1.03 -4.24 -1.05
C VAL A 69 1.91 -3.92 0.18
N PRO A 70 2.94 -3.07 0.08
CA PRO A 70 3.74 -2.66 1.24
C PRO A 70 2.89 -2.01 2.33
N GLY A 71 1.95 -1.14 1.98
CA GLY A 71 1.00 -0.52 2.93
C GLY A 71 0.15 -1.53 3.67
N MET A 72 -0.41 -2.49 2.94
CA MET A 72 -1.23 -3.56 3.51
C MET A 72 -0.41 -4.48 4.43
N VAL A 73 0.81 -4.83 4.05
CA VAL A 73 1.74 -5.64 4.86
C VAL A 73 2.16 -4.88 6.12
N ALA A 74 2.49 -3.58 6.02
CA ALA A 74 2.81 -2.74 7.16
C ALA A 74 1.64 -2.65 8.16
N GLY A 75 0.43 -2.44 7.66
CA GLY A 75 -0.78 -2.41 8.49
C GLY A 75 -1.03 -3.73 9.24
N ILE A 76 -0.94 -4.87 8.55
CA ILE A 76 -1.09 -6.20 9.17
C ILE A 76 0.02 -6.47 10.19
N ALA A 77 1.27 -6.11 9.87
CA ALA A 77 2.41 -6.31 10.76
C ALA A 77 2.28 -5.51 12.07
N LEU A 78 1.78 -4.26 11.99
CA LEU A 78 1.47 -3.42 13.15
C LEU A 78 0.35 -4.03 14.00
N LEU A 79 -0.72 -4.53 13.38
CA LEU A 79 -1.83 -5.17 14.10
C LEU A 79 -1.40 -6.46 14.82
N ARG A 80 -0.41 -7.18 14.28
CA ARG A 80 0.17 -8.37 14.92
C ARG A 80 1.29 -8.07 15.91
N MET A 81 1.58 -6.79 16.19
CA MET A 81 2.61 -6.33 17.13
C MET A 81 3.95 -7.06 16.97
N LYS A 82 4.37 -7.32 15.73
CA LYS A 82 5.66 -7.99 15.46
C LYS A 82 6.82 -6.99 15.59
N PRO A 83 7.99 -7.38 16.11
CA PRO A 83 9.16 -6.49 16.23
C PRO A 83 9.65 -5.95 14.87
N TRP A 84 9.51 -6.74 13.81
CA TRP A 84 9.85 -6.34 12.42
C TRP A 84 8.87 -5.34 11.78
N SER A 85 7.68 -5.14 12.38
CA SER A 85 6.70 -4.16 11.88
C SER A 85 7.28 -2.75 11.86
N ARG A 86 8.19 -2.44 12.78
CA ARG A 86 8.77 -1.09 12.91
C ARG A 86 9.57 -0.68 11.68
N VAL A 87 10.48 -1.54 11.24
CA VAL A 87 11.31 -1.26 10.05
C VAL A 87 10.43 -1.17 8.80
N LEU A 88 9.47 -2.09 8.67
CA LEU A 88 8.56 -2.16 7.52
C LEU A 88 7.69 -0.90 7.41
N THR A 89 7.07 -0.48 8.50
CA THR A 89 6.25 0.74 8.52
C THR A 89 7.10 1.99 8.32
N ILE A 90 8.33 2.09 8.85
CA ILE A 90 9.22 3.24 8.55
C ILE A 90 9.52 3.35 7.06
N VAL A 91 9.88 2.22 6.42
CA VAL A 91 10.16 2.19 4.97
C VAL A 91 8.91 2.59 4.18
N VAL A 92 7.75 2.02 4.52
CA VAL A 92 6.49 2.32 3.85
C VAL A 92 6.06 3.77 4.06
N SER A 93 6.17 4.30 5.29
CA SER A 93 5.89 5.71 5.58
C SER A 93 6.83 6.65 4.83
N ALA A 94 8.09 6.28 4.61
CA ALA A 94 9.01 7.06 3.79
C ALA A 94 8.61 7.08 2.30
N LEU A 95 8.15 5.93 1.78
CA LEU A 95 7.63 5.83 0.40
C LEU A 95 6.32 6.64 0.24
N GLU A 96 5.43 6.57 1.23
CA GLU A 96 4.20 7.35 1.25
C GLU A 96 4.48 8.85 1.38
N LEU A 97 5.58 9.24 2.02
CA LEU A 97 5.99 10.65 2.14
C LEU A 97 6.18 11.32 0.77
N MET A 98 6.65 10.56 -0.22
CA MET A 98 6.80 11.02 -1.61
C MET A 98 5.46 11.15 -2.35
N SER A 99 4.37 10.62 -1.79
CA SER A 99 3.03 10.62 -2.40
C SER A 99 2.17 11.76 -1.85
N PHE A 100 2.23 12.94 -2.46
CA PHE A 100 1.47 14.12 -2.04
C PHE A 100 0.02 14.11 -2.59
N PRO A 101 -1.00 14.59 -1.85
CA PRO A 101 -1.00 15.14 -0.49
C PRO A 101 -1.31 14.11 0.61
N PHE A 102 -2.06 13.04 0.29
CA PHE A 102 -2.56 12.11 1.30
C PHE A 102 -1.50 11.16 1.84
N GLY A 103 -0.61 10.65 0.99
CA GLY A 103 0.49 9.79 1.42
C GLY A 103 1.48 10.53 2.32
N THR A 104 1.74 11.81 2.07
CA THR A 104 2.59 12.63 2.94
C THR A 104 2.02 12.77 4.34
N ALA A 105 0.71 13.00 4.49
CA ALA A 105 0.07 13.06 5.80
C ALA A 105 0.12 11.70 6.52
N LEU A 106 -0.11 10.60 5.79
CA LEU A 106 -0.05 9.24 6.32
C LEU A 106 1.37 8.87 6.76
N GLY A 107 2.37 9.17 5.92
CA GLY A 107 3.77 8.91 6.17
C GLY A 107 4.31 9.71 7.34
N LEU A 108 3.95 11.00 7.46
CA LEU A 108 4.36 11.82 8.61
C LEU A 108 3.77 11.29 9.92
N TYR A 109 2.49 10.90 9.90
CA TYR A 109 1.82 10.34 11.08
C TYR A 109 2.36 8.95 11.46
N GLY A 110 2.62 8.09 10.46
CA GLY A 110 3.24 6.78 10.67
C GLY A 110 4.64 6.88 11.25
N LEU A 111 5.48 7.76 10.68
CA LEU A 111 6.83 8.02 11.16
C LEU A 111 6.83 8.59 12.58
N TRP A 112 5.95 9.56 12.87
CA TRP A 112 5.79 10.13 14.21
C TRP A 112 5.45 9.07 15.26
N VAL A 113 4.49 8.19 14.99
CA VAL A 113 4.08 7.11 15.92
C VAL A 113 5.18 6.06 16.10
N MET A 114 5.91 5.73 15.04
CA MET A 114 7.01 4.74 15.04
C MET A 114 8.28 5.22 15.75
N LEU A 115 8.53 6.53 15.74
CA LEU A 115 9.68 7.15 16.42
C LEU A 115 9.48 7.34 17.92
N GLN A 116 8.26 7.13 18.45
CA GLN A 116 8.03 7.30 19.87
C GLN A 116 8.72 6.19 20.71
N PRO A 117 9.39 6.54 21.83
CA PRO A 117 10.08 5.59 22.69
C PRO A 117 9.16 4.52 23.29
N GLU A 118 7.89 4.84 23.56
CA GLU A 118 6.90 3.84 23.99
C GLU A 118 6.64 2.76 22.93
N THR A 119 6.59 3.13 21.65
CA THR A 119 6.41 2.17 20.54
C THR A 119 7.62 1.23 20.43
N GLU A 120 8.81 1.76 20.67
CA GLU A 120 10.05 0.98 20.76
C GLU A 120 10.06 0.03 21.96
N ARG A 121 9.54 0.42 23.11
CA ARG A 121 9.44 -0.50 24.26
C ARG A 121 8.42 -1.62 24.03
N LEU A 122 7.31 -1.30 23.34
CA LEU A 122 6.24 -2.26 23.04
C LEU A 122 6.60 -3.25 21.93
N LEU A 123 7.34 -2.82 20.90
CA LEU A 123 7.75 -3.67 19.77
C LEU A 123 9.19 -4.19 19.88
N GLY A 124 10.07 -3.48 20.59
CA GLY A 124 11.50 -3.78 20.77
C GLY A 124 11.81 -4.68 21.97
N ALA A 125 10.82 -5.00 22.81
CA ALA A 125 10.90 -6.13 23.74
C ALA A 125 10.82 -7.47 22.97
N GLY A 126 11.74 -7.67 22.03
CA GLY A 126 11.94 -8.94 21.35
C GLY A 126 12.63 -9.96 22.28
N PRO A 127 12.52 -11.27 22.00
CA PRO A 127 13.02 -12.36 22.85
C PRO A 127 14.51 -12.29 23.24
N GLY A 128 15.33 -11.51 22.55
CA GLY A 128 16.78 -11.38 22.82
C GLY A 128 17.13 -10.64 24.11
N ALA A 129 16.25 -9.79 24.65
CA ALA A 129 16.52 -9.07 25.90
C ALA A 129 16.36 -9.95 27.17
N ARG A 130 15.70 -11.11 27.04
CA ARG A 130 15.55 -12.09 28.14
C ARG A 130 16.69 -13.10 28.22
N ALA A 131 17.40 -13.34 27.12
CA ALA A 131 18.52 -14.29 27.08
C ALA A 131 19.83 -13.74 27.67
N ALA A 132 19.98 -12.42 27.79
CA ALA A 132 21.13 -11.78 28.45
C ALA A 132 20.94 -11.62 29.97
N ARG A 133 19.91 -12.27 30.55
CA ARG A 133 19.50 -12.11 31.95
C ARG A 133 19.26 -13.46 32.64
N VAL A 134 19.90 -14.53 32.16
CA VAL A 134 19.96 -15.86 32.79
C VAL A 134 21.42 -16.25 32.95
#